data_AF-A0A1C5TCQ8-F1
#
_entry.id   AF-A0A1C5TCQ8-F1
#
_cell.length_a   1.000
_cell.length_b   1.000
_cell.length_c   1.000
_cell.angle_alpha   90.00
_cell.angle_beta   90.00
_cell.angle_gamma   90.00
#
_symmetry.space_group_name_H-M   'P 1'
#
loop_
_entity.id
_entity.type
_entity.pdbx_description
1 polymer ?
#
loop_
_entity_poly.entity_id
_entity_poly.type
_entity_poly.pdbx_seq_one_letter_code
_entity_poly.pdbx_strand_id
1 'polypeptide(L)' 'MMLASSNALKSSAMYIGYLILKEIQKQEAGKISIYDVSKALKKAGITSSRQLILGLSFLYSVNIVEFEEANIWVKK' A
#
# COMPACT_ATOMS: atom_id res chain seq x y z
N MET A 1 17.57 -15.55 -17.34
CA MET A 1 17.14 -14.50 -16.38
C MET A 1 15.66 -14.25 -16.64
N MET A 2 14.77 -14.55 -15.68
CA MET A 2 13.33 -14.29 -15.86
C MET A 2 13.10 -12.78 -15.78
N LEU A 3 12.84 -12.14 -16.92
CA LEU A 3 12.37 -10.76 -16.97
C LEU A 3 10.91 -10.76 -16.52
N ALA A 4 10.66 -10.40 -15.26
CA ALA A 4 9.30 -10.14 -14.82
C ALA A 4 8.68 -9.07 -15.74
N SER A 5 7.53 -9.35 -16.34
CA SER A 5 6.86 -8.36 -17.18
C SER A 5 6.49 -7.14 -16.33
N SER A 6 6.61 -5.94 -16.90
CA SER A 6 6.35 -4.68 -16.19
C SER A 6 4.97 -4.62 -15.52
N ASN A 7 3.98 -5.32 -16.10
CA ASN A 7 2.64 -5.46 -15.56
C ASN A 7 2.59 -6.35 -14.30
N ALA A 8 3.39 -7.42 -14.25
CA ALA A 8 3.47 -8.28 -13.06
C ALA A 8 4.13 -7.56 -11.88
N LEU A 9 5.09 -6.65 -12.15
CA LEU A 9 5.73 -5.85 -11.11
C LEU A 9 4.76 -4.81 -10.52
N LYS A 10 3.94 -4.16 -11.35
CA LYS A 10 2.95 -3.15 -10.93
C LYS A 10 1.77 -3.73 -10.14
N SER A 11 1.53 -5.03 -10.20
CA SER A 11 0.50 -5.73 -9.43
C SER A 11 1.04 -6.43 -8.18
N SER A 12 2.37 -6.39 -7.96
CA SER A 12 3.00 -7.05 -6.82
C SER A 12 2.65 -6.36 -5.49
N ALA A 13 2.56 -7.15 -4.42
CA ALA A 13 2.29 -6.63 -3.08
C ALA A 13 3.39 -5.65 -2.61
N MET A 14 4.65 -5.86 -3.01
CA MET A 14 5.75 -4.94 -2.75
C MET A 14 5.54 -3.57 -3.40
N TYR A 15 5.21 -3.54 -4.69
CA TYR A 15 5.01 -2.28 -5.40
C TYR A 15 3.80 -1.52 -4.85
N ILE A 16 2.71 -2.23 -4.56
CA ILE A 16 1.54 -1.64 -3.93
C ILE A 16 1.90 -1.11 -2.53
N GLY A 17 2.61 -1.89 -1.72
CA GLY A 17 3.08 -1.48 -0.40
C GLY A 17 3.95 -0.21 -0.46
N TYR A 18 4.86 -0.10 -1.44
CA TYR A 18 5.62 1.12 -1.69
C TYR A 18 4.73 2.34 -1.96
N LEU A 19 3.70 2.21 -2.80
CA LEU A 19 2.77 3.30 -3.07
C LEU A 19 2.01 3.75 -1.80
N ILE A 20 1.63 2.80 -0.95
CA ILE A 20 0.96 3.07 0.32
C ILE A 20 1.90 3.85 1.25
N LEU A 21 3.13 3.37 1.46
CA LEU A 21 4.12 4.04 2.32
C LEU A 21 4.48 5.44 1.80
N LYS A 22 4.62 5.58 0.48
CA LYS A 22 4.87 6.87 -0.16
C LYS A 22 3.75 7.87 0.11
N GLU A 23 2.50 7.43 0.15
CA GLU A 23 1.37 8.30 0.47
C GLU A 23 1.35 8.67 1.96
N ILE A 24 1.65 7.74 2.85
CA ILE A 24 1.75 8.00 4.30
C ILE A 24 2.82 9.06 4.58
N GLN A 25 4.00 8.94 3.95
CA GLN A 25 5.08 9.92 4.11
C GLN A 25 4.71 11.34 3.67
N LYS A 26 3.84 11.50 2.66
CA LYS A 26 3.41 12.82 2.20
C LYS A 26 2.47 13.53 3.17
N GLN A 27 1.71 12.80 3.97
CA GLN A 27 0.70 13.41 4.83
C GLN A 27 1.28 13.97 6.14
N GLU A 28 2.56 13.75 6.43
CA GLU A 28 3.29 14.15 7.66
C GLU A 28 2.64 13.70 8.99
N ALA A 29 1.47 13.04 8.94
CA ALA A 29 0.63 12.71 10.08
C ALA A 29 0.98 11.36 10.72
N GLY A 30 1.95 10.61 10.18
CA GLY A 30 2.33 9.26 10.65
C GLY A 30 1.24 8.19 10.50
N LYS A 31 0.06 8.58 10.00
CA LYS A 31 -1.10 7.73 9.77
C LYS A 31 -1.89 8.18 8.55
N ILE A 32 -2.67 7.27 8.01
CA ILE A 32 -3.58 7.52 6.88
C ILE A 32 -4.83 6.65 7.02
N SER A 33 -5.99 7.09 6.54
CA SER A 33 -7.16 6.20 6.50
C SER A 33 -7.05 5.19 5.35
N ILE A 34 -7.70 4.03 5.48
CA ILE A 34 -7.82 3.07 4.39
C ILE A 34 -8.50 3.65 3.15
N TYR A 35 -9.35 4.67 3.32
CA TYR A 35 -10.02 5.38 2.24
C TYR A 35 -9.06 6.26 1.44
N ASP A 36 -8.15 6.96 2.13
CA ASP A 36 -7.12 7.78 1.50
C ASP A 36 -6.13 6.90 0.72
N VAL A 37 -5.76 5.74 1.28
CA VAL A 37 -4.96 4.74 0.57
C VAL A 37 -5.67 4.25 -0.68
N SER A 38 -6.95 3.88 -0.57
CA SER A 38 -7.77 3.46 -1.72
C SER A 38 -7.81 4.55 -2.80
N LYS A 39 -7.95 5.83 -2.41
CA LYS A 39 -7.93 6.97 -3.32
C LYS A 39 -6.57 7.15 -4.00
N ALA A 40 -5.47 6.99 -3.27
CA ALA A 40 -4.11 7.09 -3.81
C ALA A 40 -3.81 5.96 -4.80
N LEU A 41 -4.19 4.72 -4.48
CA LEU A 41 -4.04 3.58 -5.38
C LEU A 41 -4.87 3.75 -6.66
N LYS A 42 -6.11 4.23 -6.56
CA LYS A 42 -6.94 4.54 -7.74
C LYS A 42 -6.27 5.58 -8.65
N LYS A 43 -5.68 6.63 -8.09
CA LYS A 43 -4.89 7.62 -8.86
C LYS A 43 -3.68 7.01 -9.56
N ALA A 44 -3.10 5.95 -8.99
CA ALA A 44 -2.00 5.19 -9.59
C ALA A 44 -2.45 4.11 -10.59
N GLY A 45 -3.75 4.05 -10.92
CA GLY A 45 -4.34 3.05 -11.83
C GLY A 45 -4.67 1.70 -11.19
N ILE A 46 -4.61 1.60 -9.87
CA ILE A 46 -4.87 0.38 -9.09
C ILE A 46 -6.27 0.49 -8.50
N THR A 47 -7.24 -0.17 -9.14
CA THR A 47 -8.66 -0.08 -8.78
C THR A 47 -9.19 -1.32 -8.06
N SER A 48 -8.42 -2.41 -8.05
CA SER A 48 -8.84 -3.68 -7.44
C SER A 48 -8.74 -3.63 -5.91
N SER A 49 -9.85 -3.93 -5.23
CA SER A 49 -9.86 -4.11 -3.76
C SER A 49 -8.91 -5.22 -3.31
N ARG A 50 -8.75 -6.27 -4.11
CA ARG A 50 -7.80 -7.36 -3.82
C ARG A 50 -6.36 -6.85 -3.76
N GLN A 51 -5.99 -5.94 -4.66
CA GLN A 51 -4.65 -5.36 -4.68
C GLN A 51 -4.40 -4.47 -3.45
N LEU A 52 -5.39 -3.67 -3.04
CA LEU A 52 -5.34 -2.92 -1.78
C LEU A 52 -5.08 -3.88 -0.60
N ILE A 53 -5.89 -4.94 -0.47
CA ILE A 53 -5.75 -5.92 0.60
C ILE A 53 -4.36 -6.57 0.55
N LEU A 54 -3.88 -6.99 -0.62
CA LEU A 54 -2.55 -7.59 -0.76
C LEU A 54 -1.42 -6.66 -0.30
N GLY A 55 -1.48 -5.37 -0.66
CA GLY A 55 -0.48 -4.39 -0.22
C GLY A 55 -0.50 -4.18 1.28
N LEU A 56 -1.68 -4.07 1.88
CA LEU A 56 -1.85 -3.90 3.32
C LEU A 56 -1.43 -5.14 4.10
N SER A 57 -1.85 -6.34 3.66
CA SER A 57 -1.45 -7.61 4.26
C SER A 57 0.05 -7.83 4.19
N PHE A 58 0.70 -7.44 3.09
CA PHE A 58 2.15 -7.49 2.97
C PHE A 58 2.83 -6.58 3.99
N LEU A 59 2.47 -5.30 4.05
CA LEU A 59 3.08 -4.36 4.99
C LEU A 59 2.88 -4.78 6.46
N TYR A 60 1.71 -5.34 6.77
CA TYR A 60 1.41 -5.89 8.09
C TYR A 60 2.24 -7.13 8.40
N SER A 61 2.37 -8.07 7.45
CA SER A 61 3.12 -9.31 7.67
C SER A 61 4.62 -9.09 7.86
N VAL A 62 5.18 -8.03 7.26
CA VAL A 62 6.57 -7.62 7.47
C VAL A 62 6.73 -6.61 8.62
N ASN A 63 5.70 -6.43 9.44
CA ASN A 63 5.72 -5.60 10.65
C ASN A 63 6.09 -4.12 10.39
N ILE A 64 5.68 -3.56 9.24
CA ILE A 64 5.90 -2.14 8.90
C ILE A 64 4.72 -1.28 9.32
N VAL A 65 3.49 -1.81 9.25
CA VAL A 65 2.27 -1.06 9.59
C VAL A 65 1.42 -1.79 10.63
N GLU A 66 0.65 -1.01 11.37
CA GLU A 66 -0.44 -1.48 12.23
C GLU A 66 -1.76 -0.84 11.82
N PHE A 67 -2.85 -1.52 12.17
CA PHE A 67 -4.20 -1.05 11.93
C PHE A 67 -4.87 -0.72 13.25
N GLU A 68 -5.43 0.48 13.33
CA GLU A 68 -6.28 0.90 14.43
C GLU A 68 -7.54 1.50 13.82
N GLU A 69 -8.67 0.81 14.00
CA GLU A 69 -9.93 1.13 13.32
C GLU A 69 -9.75 1.19 11.80
N ALA A 70 -10.14 2.32 11.17
CA ALA A 70 -9.96 2.55 9.74
C ALA A 70 -8.60 3.18 9.39
N ASN A 71 -7.71 3.37 10.37
CA ASN A 71 -6.42 4.01 10.19
C ASN A 71 -5.28 2.99 10.07
N ILE A 72 -4.28 3.38 9.29
CA ILE A 72 -3.06 2.64 9.03
C ILE A 72 -1.91 3.48 9.59
N TRP A 73 -1.15 2.91 10.50
CA TRP A 73 -0.03 3.54 11.19
C TRP A 73 1.28 2.92 10.75
N VAL A 74 2.33 3.72 10.54
CA VAL A 74 3.69 3.19 10.33
C VAL A 74 4.34 2.97 11.68
N LYS A 75 4.83 1.74 11.92
CA LYS A 75 5.55 1.41 13.15
C LYS A 75 6.88 2.17 13.16
N LYS A 76 7.21 2.76 14.31
CA LYS A 76 8.50 3.45 14.54
C LYS A 76 9.59 2.47 14.95
#